data_AF-A0AA88LLN5-F1
#
_entry.id   AF-A0AA88LLN5-F1
#
_cell.length_a   1.000
_cell.length_b   1.000
_cell.length_c   1.000
_cell.angle_alpha   90.00
_cell.angle_beta   90.00
_cell.angle_gamma   90.00
#
_symmetry.space_group_name_H-M   'P 1'
#
loop_
_entity.id
_entity.type
_entity.pdbx_description
1 polymer ?
#
loop_
_entity_poly.entity_id
_entity_poly.type
_entity_poly.pdbx_seq_one_letter_code
_entity_poly.pdbx_strand_id
1 'polypeptide(L)'
;YSYSKGPDMTVIAGSLYGIHGILTSFSEIIAEKQDIKIQIFEVVDEMVLKGIDLPRREAPRAALGLFAECGDIFEAHVCRKYEKWFNALLLWTRHDNADDHRRGYEAIEKLTYLAARHIENLSRDKEKNMVLGMFKFFLDNFKNLLTGYTSYKDRRLAITGIGLFSGPVKTFLKPGETLTLFNLLIKHLEVVYFSGSELSYEDRAVLPIAVKSLGLIIFNVEEYQDYHIDNLKKFSVAMMDNYTQLFDKKIWCGKAVLITMYALSNKTGTLNDYAHAIKYDAESRQSVHQVICSSLMKCSIELITKLDFSLEEANKEDADKEAGKIVPFYMEARKPSDHVLLSNLVDLLLDLLKNRDDINWLSDWILPLGRITIAESEKAPLVSGFYRLFALMLSFIEKQGIYQDTSSKTVALFVNYICTVAEKSADFRDEVLASALQAVLSIPSSWLSSIVGKMTSILK
;
A
#
# COMPACT_ATOMS: atom_id res chain seq x y z
N TYR A 1 -44.01 -5.52 -44.77
CA TYR A 1 -42.77 -5.87 -44.06
C TYR A 1 -42.20 -4.64 -43.36
N SER A 2 -42.69 -4.29 -42.16
CA SER A 2 -42.05 -3.27 -41.33
C SER A 2 -41.03 -3.96 -40.41
N TYR A 3 -39.77 -3.98 -40.82
CA TYR A 3 -38.70 -4.19 -39.83
C TYR A 3 -38.63 -2.91 -39.00
N SER A 4 -39.17 -2.94 -37.78
CA SER A 4 -38.76 -1.96 -36.78
C SER A 4 -37.25 -2.17 -36.59
N LYS A 5 -36.43 -1.26 -37.14
CA LYS A 5 -35.02 -1.20 -36.78
C LYS A 5 -34.99 -1.07 -35.26
N GLY A 6 -34.38 -2.04 -34.58
CA GLY A 6 -34.10 -1.94 -33.16
C GLY A 6 -33.34 -0.65 -32.85
N PRO A 7 -33.32 -0.22 -31.58
CA PRO A 7 -32.68 1.04 -31.21
C PRO A 7 -31.19 1.03 -31.58
N ASP A 8 -30.68 2.17 -32.03
CA ASP A 8 -29.28 2.31 -32.44
C ASP A 8 -28.36 2.24 -31.21
N MET A 9 -27.59 1.15 -31.12
CA MET A 9 -26.70 0.89 -29.99
C MET A 9 -25.59 1.95 -29.85
N THR A 10 -25.18 2.60 -30.94
CA THR A 10 -24.19 3.68 -30.87
C THR A 10 -24.78 4.92 -30.22
N VAL A 11 -26.04 5.23 -30.53
CA VAL A 11 -26.77 6.34 -29.90
C VAL A 11 -27.00 6.04 -28.40
N ILE A 12 -27.34 4.80 -28.05
CA ILE A 12 -27.47 4.39 -26.65
C ILE A 12 -26.13 4.57 -25.91
N ALA A 13 -25.03 4.10 -26.49
CA ALA A 13 -23.70 4.24 -25.86
C ALA A 13 -23.34 5.71 -25.60
N GLY A 14 -23.47 6.58 -26.61
CA GLY A 14 -23.21 8.01 -26.47
C GLY A 14 -24.09 8.67 -25.42
N SER A 15 -25.37 8.28 -25.36
CA SER A 15 -26.32 8.79 -24.36
C SER A 15 -25.94 8.37 -22.94
N LEU A 16 -25.53 7.11 -22.74
CA LEU A 16 -25.08 6.60 -21.44
C LEU A 16 -23.81 7.32 -20.96
N TYR A 17 -22.84 7.59 -21.85
CA TYR A 17 -21.68 8.40 -21.49
C TYR A 17 -22.06 9.82 -21.11
N GLY A 18 -22.99 10.44 -21.83
CA GLY A 18 -23.52 11.76 -21.48
C GLY A 18 -24.19 11.77 -20.11
N ILE A 19 -25.06 10.79 -19.83
CA ILE A 19 -25.72 10.64 -18.53
C ILE A 19 -24.70 10.42 -17.41
N HIS A 20 -23.69 9.58 -17.63
CA HIS A 20 -22.61 9.35 -16.68
C HIS A 20 -21.87 10.65 -16.33
N GLY A 21 -21.54 11.48 -17.32
CA GLY A 21 -20.95 12.81 -17.09
C GLY A 21 -21.86 13.75 -16.28
N ILE A 22 -23.17 13.71 -16.53
CA ILE A 22 -24.13 14.50 -15.76
C ILE A 22 -24.24 14.00 -14.31
N LEU A 23 -24.34 12.68 -14.10
CA LEU A 23 -24.45 12.08 -12.76
C LEU A 23 -23.22 12.34 -11.89
N THR A 24 -22.04 12.36 -12.48
CA THR A 24 -20.78 12.62 -11.77
C THR A 24 -20.60 14.11 -11.45
N SER A 25 -21.02 15.00 -12.35
CA SER A 25 -20.83 16.46 -12.18
C SER A 25 -21.98 17.16 -11.44
N PHE A 26 -23.20 16.62 -11.52
CA PHE A 26 -24.44 17.24 -11.04
C PHE A 26 -25.31 16.27 -10.23
N SER A 27 -24.67 15.45 -9.38
CA SER A 27 -25.33 14.40 -8.60
C SER A 27 -26.51 14.91 -7.76
N GLU A 28 -26.39 16.12 -7.20
CA GLU A 28 -27.44 16.76 -6.39
C GLU A 28 -28.73 17.02 -7.16
N ILE A 29 -28.63 17.46 -8.43
CA ILE A 29 -29.79 17.78 -9.27
C ILE A 29 -30.61 16.54 -9.61
N ILE A 30 -29.95 15.39 -9.72
CA ILE A 30 -30.59 14.10 -10.04
C ILE A 30 -31.01 13.36 -8.77
N ALA A 31 -30.45 13.69 -7.61
CA ALA A 31 -30.73 13.01 -6.34
C ALA A 31 -32.22 12.98 -5.97
N GLU A 32 -33.00 14.01 -6.33
CA GLU A 32 -34.42 14.10 -5.98
C GLU A 32 -35.35 13.55 -7.06
N LYS A 33 -34.86 13.30 -8.29
CA LYS A 33 -35.69 12.94 -9.45
C LYS A 33 -35.83 11.42 -9.62
N GLN A 34 -36.74 10.82 -8.85
CA GLN A 34 -36.94 9.36 -8.84
C GLN A 34 -37.34 8.79 -10.21
N ASP A 35 -38.24 9.44 -10.94
CA ASP A 35 -38.69 8.94 -12.26
C ASP A 35 -37.53 8.82 -13.26
N ILE A 36 -36.62 9.78 -13.26
CA ILE A 36 -35.43 9.77 -14.13
C ILE A 36 -34.49 8.63 -13.74
N LYS A 37 -34.28 8.41 -12.43
CA LYS A 37 -33.44 7.30 -11.97
C LYS A 37 -34.01 5.95 -12.41
N ILE A 38 -35.33 5.76 -12.36
CA ILE A 38 -35.98 4.53 -12.80
C ILE A 38 -35.76 4.32 -14.30
N GLN A 39 -35.96 5.35 -15.13
CA GLN A 39 -35.74 5.26 -16.57
C GLN A 39 -34.28 4.94 -16.93
N ILE A 40 -33.32 5.57 -16.26
CA ILE A 40 -31.89 5.25 -16.47
C ILE A 40 -31.62 3.81 -16.03
N PHE A 41 -32.17 3.41 -14.89
CA PHE A 41 -31.99 2.05 -14.36
C PHE A 41 -32.54 0.99 -15.31
N GLU A 42 -33.69 1.19 -15.94
CA GLU A 42 -34.26 0.23 -16.90
C GLU A 42 -33.32 -0.02 -18.09
N VAL A 43 -32.71 1.04 -18.63
CA VAL A 43 -31.72 0.91 -19.71
C VAL A 43 -30.48 0.17 -19.21
N VAL A 44 -29.96 0.52 -18.04
CA VAL A 44 -28.78 -0.14 -17.46
C VAL A 44 -29.07 -1.61 -17.16
N ASP A 45 -30.23 -1.93 -16.58
CA ASP A 45 -30.67 -3.30 -16.26
C ASP A 45 -30.72 -4.17 -17.52
N GLU A 46 -31.29 -3.65 -18.61
CA GLU A 46 -31.32 -4.39 -19.87
C GLU A 46 -29.91 -4.61 -20.45
N MET A 47 -29.07 -3.57 -20.43
CA MET A 47 -27.70 -3.65 -20.95
C MET A 47 -26.82 -4.61 -20.13
N VAL A 48 -26.98 -4.64 -18.80
CA VAL A 48 -26.21 -5.55 -17.93
C VAL A 48 -26.67 -6.99 -18.12
N LEU A 49 -27.99 -7.24 -18.12
CA LEU A 49 -28.54 -8.59 -18.12
C LEU A 49 -28.47 -9.28 -19.50
N LYS A 50 -28.59 -8.53 -20.59
CA LYS A 50 -28.64 -9.08 -21.96
C LYS A 50 -27.50 -8.63 -22.86
N GLY A 51 -26.72 -7.62 -22.45
CA GLY A 51 -25.75 -6.99 -23.33
C GLY A 51 -24.55 -7.87 -23.70
N ILE A 52 -24.30 -8.96 -22.96
CA ILE A 52 -23.15 -9.83 -23.20
C ILE A 52 -23.26 -10.60 -24.52
N ASP A 53 -24.48 -10.95 -24.92
CA ASP A 53 -24.78 -11.69 -26.14
C ASP A 53 -24.76 -10.79 -27.39
N LEU A 54 -24.62 -9.48 -27.22
CA LEU A 54 -24.56 -8.55 -28.33
C LEU A 54 -23.20 -8.64 -29.05
N PRO A 55 -23.20 -8.55 -30.40
CA PRO A 55 -21.96 -8.56 -31.18
C PRO A 55 -21.14 -7.28 -30.98
N ARG A 56 -21.80 -6.15 -30.71
CA ARG A 56 -21.18 -4.86 -30.39
C ARG A 56 -21.58 -4.47 -28.97
N ARG A 57 -20.59 -4.37 -28.08
CA ARG A 57 -20.80 -4.20 -26.63
C ARG A 57 -20.42 -2.83 -26.10
N GLU A 58 -20.33 -1.80 -26.94
CA GLU A 58 -20.04 -0.44 -26.47
C GLU A 58 -21.12 0.11 -25.54
N ALA A 59 -22.41 -0.02 -25.90
CA ALA A 59 -23.51 0.38 -25.02
C ALA A 59 -23.53 -0.40 -23.69
N PRO A 60 -23.40 -1.74 -23.69
CA PRO A 60 -23.20 -2.50 -22.46
C PRO A 60 -22.00 -2.05 -21.61
N ARG A 61 -20.83 -1.80 -22.22
CA ARG A 61 -19.66 -1.28 -21.51
C ARG A 61 -19.92 0.10 -20.89
N ALA A 62 -20.63 0.96 -21.60
CA ALA A 62 -21.04 2.28 -21.08
C ALA A 62 -21.99 2.12 -19.88
N ALA A 63 -22.97 1.21 -19.95
CA ALA A 63 -23.89 0.92 -18.85
C ALA A 63 -23.17 0.34 -17.62
N LEU A 64 -22.25 -0.61 -17.82
CA LEU A 64 -21.42 -1.19 -16.77
C LEU A 64 -20.55 -0.13 -16.09
N GLY A 65 -19.91 0.75 -16.88
CA GLY A 65 -19.11 1.86 -16.35
C GLY A 65 -19.94 2.87 -15.55
N LEU A 66 -21.10 3.26 -16.08
CA LEU A 66 -22.04 4.14 -15.38
C LEU A 66 -22.47 3.51 -14.05
N PHE A 67 -22.82 2.22 -14.04
CA PHE A 67 -23.17 1.52 -12.81
C PHE A 67 -22.00 1.45 -11.82
N ALA A 68 -20.79 1.14 -12.29
CA ALA A 68 -19.61 1.05 -11.44
C ALA A 68 -19.32 2.34 -10.66
N GLU A 69 -19.56 3.51 -11.27
CA GLU A 69 -19.27 4.80 -10.64
C GLU A 69 -20.49 5.41 -9.94
N CYS A 70 -21.68 5.31 -10.54
CA CYS A 70 -22.90 5.97 -10.05
C CYS A 70 -23.93 5.02 -9.43
N GLY A 71 -23.60 3.74 -9.24
CA GLY A 71 -24.55 2.71 -8.82
C GLY A 71 -25.29 2.95 -7.50
N ASP A 72 -24.78 3.84 -6.64
CA ASP A 72 -25.43 4.20 -5.35
C ASP A 72 -26.87 4.67 -5.53
N ILE A 73 -27.15 5.42 -6.60
CA ILE A 73 -28.50 5.94 -6.86
C ILE A 73 -29.50 4.84 -7.22
N PHE A 74 -29.02 3.64 -7.55
CA PHE A 74 -29.82 2.49 -7.94
C PHE A 74 -29.88 1.39 -6.86
N GLU A 75 -29.30 1.60 -5.68
CA GLU A 75 -29.14 0.57 -4.63
C GLU A 75 -30.44 -0.22 -4.39
N ALA A 76 -31.54 0.47 -4.06
CA ALA A 76 -32.82 -0.19 -3.76
C ALA A 76 -33.36 -1.06 -4.92
N HIS A 77 -33.08 -0.69 -6.17
CA HIS A 77 -33.56 -1.42 -7.34
C HIS A 77 -32.66 -2.62 -7.65
N VAL A 78 -31.35 -2.44 -7.60
CA VAL A 78 -30.35 -3.49 -7.86
C VAL A 78 -30.39 -4.56 -6.77
N CYS A 79 -30.49 -4.16 -5.50
CA CYS A 79 -30.59 -5.05 -4.36
C CYS A 79 -31.85 -5.92 -4.39
N ARG A 80 -32.91 -5.56 -5.11
CA ARG A 80 -34.08 -6.44 -5.34
C ARG A 80 -33.86 -7.47 -6.44
N LYS A 81 -32.88 -7.26 -7.31
CA LYS A 81 -32.54 -8.12 -8.46
C LYS A 81 -31.15 -8.77 -8.32
N TYR A 82 -30.60 -8.81 -7.11
CA TYR A 82 -29.20 -9.14 -6.84
C TYR A 82 -28.74 -10.47 -7.47
N GLU A 83 -29.56 -11.53 -7.44
CA GLU A 83 -29.18 -12.83 -8.02
C GLU A 83 -29.00 -12.76 -9.53
N LYS A 84 -29.95 -12.12 -10.22
CA LYS A 84 -29.90 -11.97 -11.68
C LYS A 84 -28.70 -11.13 -12.10
N TRP A 85 -28.47 -10.03 -11.38
CA TRP A 85 -27.33 -9.14 -11.61
C TRP A 85 -26.00 -9.83 -11.34
N PHE A 86 -25.88 -10.55 -10.23
CA PHE A 86 -24.66 -11.28 -9.88
C PHE A 86 -24.32 -12.31 -10.96
N ASN A 87 -25.29 -13.12 -11.37
CA ASN A 87 -25.09 -14.15 -12.39
C ASN A 87 -24.72 -13.54 -13.75
N ALA A 88 -25.38 -12.46 -14.17
CA ALA A 88 -25.03 -11.78 -15.42
C ALA A 88 -23.63 -11.18 -15.37
N LEU A 89 -23.29 -10.45 -14.30
CA LEU A 89 -21.98 -9.84 -14.13
C LEU A 89 -20.85 -10.86 -13.99
N LEU A 90 -21.12 -12.04 -13.44
CA LEU A 90 -20.16 -13.14 -13.39
C LEU A 90 -19.78 -13.64 -14.79
N LEU A 91 -20.69 -13.58 -15.77
CA LEU A 91 -20.35 -13.89 -17.16
C LEU A 91 -19.42 -12.82 -17.75
N TRP A 92 -19.69 -11.53 -17.46
CA TRP A 92 -18.84 -10.43 -17.89
C TRP A 92 -17.43 -10.52 -17.29
N THR A 93 -17.32 -10.85 -16.00
CA THR A 93 -16.01 -10.99 -15.34
C THR A 93 -15.21 -12.15 -15.91
N ARG A 94 -15.84 -13.16 -16.50
CA ARG A 94 -15.15 -14.32 -17.10
C ARG A 94 -14.84 -14.16 -18.58
N HIS A 95 -15.38 -13.14 -19.22
CA HIS A 95 -15.20 -12.89 -20.64
C HIS A 95 -13.71 -12.69 -21.01
N ASP A 96 -13.32 -13.10 -22.23
CA ASP A 96 -11.92 -13.06 -22.69
C ASP A 96 -11.47 -11.69 -23.17
N ASN A 97 -12.38 -10.90 -23.76
CA ASN A 97 -12.11 -9.51 -24.10
C ASN A 97 -11.76 -8.70 -22.84
N ALA A 98 -10.59 -8.05 -22.84
CA ALA A 98 -10.05 -7.34 -21.69
C ALA A 98 -10.93 -6.18 -21.21
N ASP A 99 -11.60 -5.45 -22.11
CA ASP A 99 -12.50 -4.35 -21.72
C ASP A 99 -13.81 -4.86 -21.13
N ASP A 100 -14.38 -5.92 -21.70
CA ASP A 100 -15.57 -6.59 -21.15
C ASP A 100 -15.27 -7.13 -19.75
N HIS A 101 -14.14 -7.82 -19.59
CA HIS A 101 -13.65 -8.31 -18.30
C HIS A 101 -13.50 -7.18 -17.28
N ARG A 102 -12.80 -6.10 -17.66
CA ARG A 102 -12.55 -4.94 -16.79
C ARG A 102 -13.83 -4.27 -16.34
N ARG A 103 -14.72 -3.93 -17.27
CA ARG A 103 -16.01 -3.27 -16.97
C ARG A 103 -16.95 -4.19 -16.18
N GLY A 104 -16.97 -5.48 -16.50
CA GLY A 104 -17.70 -6.48 -15.72
C GLY A 104 -17.20 -6.56 -14.28
N TYR A 105 -15.88 -6.52 -14.08
CA TYR A 105 -15.27 -6.55 -12.76
C TYR A 105 -15.58 -5.29 -11.93
N GLU A 106 -15.42 -4.11 -12.53
CA GLU A 106 -15.79 -2.83 -11.89
C GLU A 106 -17.26 -2.84 -11.44
N ALA A 107 -18.16 -3.32 -12.29
CA ALA A 107 -19.59 -3.41 -11.99
C ALA A 107 -19.93 -4.45 -10.91
N ILE A 108 -19.34 -5.66 -10.94
CA ILE A 108 -19.65 -6.67 -9.91
C ILE A 108 -19.09 -6.28 -8.53
N GLU A 109 -17.97 -5.57 -8.49
CA GLU A 109 -17.44 -5.00 -7.25
C GLU A 109 -18.43 -3.96 -6.68
N LYS A 110 -19.05 -3.13 -7.55
CA LYS A 110 -20.15 -2.21 -7.17
C LYS A 110 -21.34 -2.91 -6.58
N LEU A 111 -21.83 -3.93 -7.27
CA LEU A 111 -22.95 -4.73 -6.80
C LEU A 111 -22.65 -5.33 -5.42
N THR A 112 -21.46 -5.91 -5.26
CA THR A 112 -21.04 -6.57 -4.03
C THR A 112 -20.97 -5.59 -2.87
N TYR A 113 -20.40 -4.41 -3.08
CA TYR A 113 -20.37 -3.35 -2.06
C TYR A 113 -21.78 -2.85 -1.70
N LEU A 114 -22.63 -2.59 -2.70
CA LEU A 114 -24.00 -2.13 -2.43
C LEU A 114 -24.78 -3.18 -1.65
N ALA A 115 -24.63 -4.45 -2.00
CA ALA A 115 -25.23 -5.54 -1.24
C ALA A 115 -24.74 -5.56 0.20
N ALA A 116 -23.43 -5.49 0.45
CA ALA A 116 -22.87 -5.45 1.81
C ALA A 116 -23.41 -4.26 2.62
N ARG A 117 -23.37 -3.04 2.05
CA ARG A 117 -23.90 -1.82 2.68
C ARG A 117 -25.40 -1.92 2.97
N HIS A 118 -26.17 -2.41 2.00
CA HIS A 118 -27.61 -2.57 2.13
C HIS A 118 -27.96 -3.54 3.25
N ILE A 119 -27.22 -4.65 3.33
CA ILE A 119 -27.37 -5.65 4.36
C ILE A 119 -27.12 -5.04 5.75
N GLU A 120 -26.02 -4.32 5.93
CA GLU A 120 -25.67 -3.69 7.21
C GLU A 120 -26.73 -2.66 7.67
N ASN A 121 -27.20 -1.81 6.75
CA ASN A 121 -28.18 -0.77 7.04
C ASN A 121 -29.55 -1.33 7.46
N LEU A 122 -30.02 -2.41 6.81
CA LEU A 122 -31.36 -2.97 7.02
C LEU A 122 -31.43 -4.13 8.03
N SER A 123 -30.31 -4.48 8.66
CA SER A 123 -30.23 -5.54 9.68
C SER A 123 -31.21 -5.38 10.86
N ARG A 124 -31.82 -4.19 11.01
CA ARG A 124 -32.68 -3.80 12.14
C ARG A 124 -34.19 -3.72 11.80
N ASP A 125 -34.60 -4.01 10.57
CA ASP A 125 -35.96 -3.75 10.07
C ASP A 125 -36.78 -5.00 9.67
N LYS A 126 -38.05 -4.78 9.31
CA LYS A 126 -39.05 -5.80 8.89
C LYS A 126 -38.64 -6.65 7.67
N GLU A 127 -37.61 -6.24 6.93
CA GLU A 127 -37.11 -6.94 5.72
C GLU A 127 -36.01 -7.97 6.01
N LYS A 128 -35.80 -8.34 7.28
CA LYS A 128 -34.75 -9.26 7.75
C LYS A 128 -34.61 -10.55 6.94
N ASN A 129 -35.70 -11.13 6.44
CA ASN A 129 -35.66 -12.36 5.65
C ASN A 129 -35.05 -12.18 4.25
N MET A 130 -35.37 -11.07 3.57
CA MET A 130 -34.79 -10.75 2.26
C MET A 130 -33.28 -10.49 2.39
N VAL A 131 -32.92 -9.68 3.40
CA VAL A 131 -31.53 -9.35 3.71
C VAL A 131 -30.72 -10.60 4.05
N LEU A 132 -31.29 -11.53 4.84
CA LEU A 132 -30.66 -12.82 5.15
C LEU A 132 -30.49 -13.70 3.91
N GLY A 133 -31.47 -13.71 2.99
CA GLY A 133 -31.38 -14.43 1.72
C GLY A 133 -30.24 -13.90 0.85
N MET A 134 -30.14 -12.57 0.70
CA MET A 134 -29.06 -11.91 -0.02
C MET A 134 -27.70 -12.20 0.61
N PHE A 135 -27.58 -12.08 1.92
CA PHE A 135 -26.36 -12.38 2.66
C PHE A 135 -25.86 -13.81 2.38
N LYS A 136 -26.75 -14.80 2.51
CA LYS A 136 -26.42 -16.22 2.24
C LYS A 136 -26.01 -16.42 0.79
N PHE A 137 -26.79 -15.90 -0.15
CA PHE A 137 -26.51 -16.02 -1.57
C PHE A 137 -25.09 -15.55 -1.94
N PHE A 138 -24.72 -14.33 -1.56
CA PHE A 138 -23.40 -13.79 -1.89
C PHE A 138 -22.28 -14.56 -1.18
N LEU A 139 -22.43 -14.83 0.12
CA LEU A 139 -21.40 -15.52 0.90
C LEU A 139 -21.15 -16.94 0.38
N ASP A 140 -22.20 -17.69 0.03
CA ASP A 140 -22.08 -19.04 -0.52
C ASP A 140 -21.43 -19.01 -1.90
N ASN A 141 -21.81 -18.05 -2.77
CA ASN A 141 -21.17 -17.89 -4.07
C ASN A 141 -19.68 -17.56 -3.94
N PHE A 142 -19.28 -16.65 -3.05
CA PHE A 142 -17.86 -16.33 -2.86
C PHE A 142 -17.07 -17.51 -2.29
N LYS A 143 -17.63 -18.26 -1.34
CA LYS A 143 -16.99 -19.47 -0.82
C LYS A 143 -16.82 -20.52 -1.91
N ASN A 144 -17.82 -20.75 -2.75
CA ASN A 144 -17.76 -21.69 -3.87
C ASN A 144 -16.71 -21.28 -4.93
N LEU A 145 -16.63 -19.98 -5.24
CA LEU A 145 -15.62 -19.45 -6.16
C LEU A 145 -14.20 -19.59 -5.59
N LEU A 146 -14.03 -19.51 -4.26
CA LEU A 146 -12.73 -19.67 -3.61
C LEU A 146 -12.30 -21.14 -3.51
N THR A 147 -13.22 -22.07 -3.25
CA THR A 147 -12.89 -23.50 -3.03
C THR A 147 -12.80 -24.32 -4.32
N GLY A 148 -13.38 -23.85 -5.42
CA GLY A 148 -13.28 -24.50 -6.72
C GLY A 148 -11.88 -24.37 -7.36
N TYR A 149 -11.60 -25.22 -8.36
CA TYR A 149 -10.48 -25.03 -9.28
C TYR A 149 -10.80 -23.86 -10.22
N THR A 150 -10.62 -22.64 -9.73
CA THR A 150 -11.10 -21.44 -10.41
C THR A 150 -9.96 -20.59 -10.97
N SER A 151 -10.25 -19.79 -11.99
CA SER A 151 -9.28 -18.88 -12.60
C SER A 151 -8.86 -17.75 -11.63
N TYR A 152 -7.79 -17.03 -11.94
CA TYR A 152 -7.42 -15.82 -11.17
C TYR A 152 -8.58 -14.80 -11.11
N LYS A 153 -9.43 -14.73 -12.15
CA LYS A 153 -10.58 -13.81 -12.22
C LYS A 153 -11.61 -14.13 -11.13
N ASP A 154 -11.90 -15.41 -10.95
CA ASP A 154 -12.82 -15.92 -9.93
C ASP A 154 -12.22 -15.80 -8.53
N ARG A 155 -10.94 -16.14 -8.35
CA ARG A 155 -10.22 -15.93 -7.07
C ARG A 155 -10.28 -14.47 -6.66
N ARG A 156 -9.96 -13.55 -7.59
CA ARG A 156 -9.99 -12.10 -7.35
C ARG A 156 -11.36 -11.64 -6.85
N LEU A 157 -12.43 -12.08 -7.51
CA LEU A 157 -13.80 -11.77 -7.13
C LEU A 157 -14.15 -12.34 -5.75
N ALA A 158 -13.83 -13.61 -5.50
CA ALA A 158 -14.11 -14.29 -4.24
C ALA A 158 -13.41 -13.58 -3.06
N ILE A 159 -12.11 -13.30 -3.21
CA ILE A 159 -11.30 -12.61 -2.20
C ILE A 159 -11.86 -11.21 -1.91
N THR A 160 -12.23 -10.46 -2.94
CA THR A 160 -12.83 -9.12 -2.79
C THR A 160 -14.17 -9.20 -2.07
N GLY A 161 -15.04 -10.12 -2.50
CA GLY A 161 -16.36 -10.32 -1.93
C GLY A 161 -16.34 -10.73 -0.47
N ILE A 162 -15.46 -11.67 -0.10
CA ILE A 162 -15.23 -12.10 1.28
C ILE A 162 -14.77 -10.92 2.16
N GLY A 163 -13.84 -10.09 1.65
CA GLY A 163 -13.39 -8.89 2.36
C GLY A 163 -14.53 -7.92 2.64
N LEU A 164 -15.32 -7.57 1.62
CA LEU A 164 -16.46 -6.65 1.75
C LEU A 164 -17.59 -7.22 2.61
N PHE A 165 -17.82 -8.53 2.59
CA PHE A 165 -18.86 -9.20 3.38
C PHE A 165 -18.45 -9.48 4.84
N SER A 166 -17.24 -9.08 5.26
CA SER A 166 -16.81 -9.25 6.65
C SER A 166 -17.65 -8.45 7.66
N GLY A 167 -18.13 -7.26 7.29
CA GLY A 167 -19.04 -6.44 8.11
C GLY A 167 -20.46 -7.02 8.22
N PRO A 168 -21.10 -7.44 7.11
CA PRO A 168 -22.32 -8.24 7.15
C PRO A 168 -22.18 -9.52 7.99
N VAL A 169 -21.04 -10.22 7.89
CA VAL A 169 -20.76 -11.43 8.69
C VAL A 169 -20.75 -11.11 10.18
N LYS A 170 -20.08 -10.04 10.62
CA LYS A 170 -20.11 -9.56 12.00
C LYS A 170 -21.54 -9.28 12.49
N THR A 171 -22.41 -8.79 11.59
CA THR A 171 -23.79 -8.41 11.94
C THR A 171 -24.74 -9.60 12.06
N PHE A 172 -24.62 -10.60 11.17
CA PHE A 172 -25.57 -11.72 11.08
C PHE A 172 -25.09 -13.02 11.71
N LEU A 173 -23.78 -13.23 11.80
CA LEU A 173 -23.19 -14.46 12.32
C LEU A 173 -22.69 -14.29 13.75
N LYS A 174 -22.42 -15.43 14.40
CA LYS A 174 -21.94 -15.45 15.79
C LYS A 174 -20.52 -14.86 15.89
N PRO A 175 -20.14 -14.34 17.06
CA PRO A 175 -18.74 -14.05 17.36
C PRO A 175 -17.87 -15.27 17.03
N GLY A 176 -16.81 -15.06 16.25
CA GLY A 176 -15.90 -16.11 15.77
C GLY A 176 -16.10 -16.53 14.31
N GLU A 177 -17.28 -16.34 13.71
CA GLU A 177 -17.50 -16.69 12.28
C GLU A 177 -16.69 -15.80 11.33
N THR A 178 -16.44 -14.55 11.70
CA THR A 178 -15.51 -13.66 10.99
C THR A 178 -14.08 -14.23 10.97
N LEU A 179 -13.64 -14.88 12.05
CA LEU A 179 -12.34 -15.57 12.10
C LEU A 179 -12.33 -16.86 11.28
N THR A 180 -13.43 -17.60 11.25
CA THR A 180 -13.59 -18.76 10.35
C THR A 180 -13.40 -18.32 8.89
N LEU A 181 -13.96 -17.15 8.53
CA LEU A 181 -13.80 -16.57 7.20
C LEU A 181 -12.35 -16.15 6.93
N PHE A 182 -11.69 -15.53 7.91
CA PHE A 182 -10.26 -15.19 7.84
C PHE A 182 -9.41 -16.44 7.57
N ASN A 183 -9.59 -17.48 8.37
CA ASN A 183 -8.81 -18.73 8.28
C ASN A 183 -9.07 -19.48 6.97
N LEU A 184 -10.32 -19.47 6.46
CA LEU A 184 -10.64 -19.99 5.14
C LEU A 184 -9.85 -19.28 4.04
N LEU A 185 -9.81 -17.94 4.10
CA LEU A 185 -9.07 -17.14 3.13
C LEU A 185 -7.57 -17.39 3.22
N ILE A 186 -6.98 -17.39 4.44
CA ILE A 186 -5.57 -17.72 4.65
C ILE A 186 -5.21 -19.07 4.04
N LYS A 187 -5.97 -20.13 4.34
CA LYS A 187 -5.71 -21.47 3.80
C LYS A 187 -5.65 -21.48 2.27
N HIS A 188 -6.56 -20.77 1.61
CA HIS A 188 -6.55 -20.68 0.14
C HIS A 188 -5.34 -19.89 -0.37
N LEU A 189 -5.06 -18.73 0.23
CA LEU A 189 -3.93 -17.90 -0.17
C LEU A 189 -2.60 -18.62 0.05
N GLU A 190 -2.45 -19.44 1.09
CA GLU A 190 -1.23 -20.21 1.31
C GLU A 190 -0.95 -21.23 0.21
N VAL A 191 -2.00 -21.91 -0.26
CA VAL A 191 -1.88 -22.85 -1.39
C VAL A 191 -1.45 -22.12 -2.67
N VAL A 192 -1.95 -20.91 -2.90
CA VAL A 192 -1.63 -20.14 -4.12
C VAL A 192 -0.22 -19.54 -4.04
N TYR A 193 0.12 -18.86 -2.94
CA TYR A 193 1.31 -18.01 -2.86
C TYR A 193 2.53 -18.67 -2.21
N PHE A 194 2.35 -19.78 -1.49
CA PHE A 194 3.43 -20.42 -0.71
C PHE A 194 3.57 -21.92 -0.98
N SER A 195 3.03 -22.43 -2.10
CA SER A 195 3.21 -23.82 -2.53
C SER A 195 4.54 -24.11 -3.22
N GLY A 196 5.37 -23.08 -3.46
CA GLY A 196 6.67 -23.18 -4.14
C GLY A 196 6.60 -23.14 -5.66
N SER A 197 5.40 -23.05 -6.26
CA SER A 197 5.25 -22.83 -7.70
C SER A 197 5.54 -21.38 -8.09
N GLU A 198 6.05 -21.17 -9.30
CA GLU A 198 6.20 -19.82 -9.84
C GLU A 198 4.83 -19.15 -10.03
N LEU A 199 4.70 -17.93 -9.52
CA LEU A 199 3.46 -17.16 -9.60
C LEU A 199 3.31 -16.50 -10.97
N SER A 200 2.11 -16.60 -11.54
CA SER A 200 1.71 -15.81 -12.71
C SER A 200 1.66 -14.32 -12.39
N TYR A 201 1.71 -13.45 -13.41
CA TYR A 201 1.53 -12.01 -13.22
C TYR A 201 0.15 -11.70 -12.62
N GLU A 202 -0.88 -12.40 -13.09
CA GLU A 202 -2.25 -12.25 -12.63
C GLU A 202 -2.39 -12.59 -11.15
N ASP A 203 -1.75 -13.66 -10.69
CA ASP A 203 -1.73 -14.02 -9.27
C ASP A 203 -0.99 -12.98 -8.45
N ARG A 204 0.18 -12.50 -8.91
CA ARG A 204 0.87 -11.38 -8.23
C ARG A 204 -0.04 -10.17 -8.11
N ALA A 205 -0.81 -9.85 -9.16
CA ALA A 205 -1.75 -8.72 -9.17
C ALA A 205 -2.96 -8.90 -8.23
N VAL A 206 -3.29 -10.13 -7.82
CA VAL A 206 -4.34 -10.42 -6.83
C VAL A 206 -3.84 -10.25 -5.39
N LEU A 207 -2.53 -10.35 -5.15
CA LEU A 207 -1.95 -10.30 -3.82
C LEU A 207 -2.27 -9.01 -3.02
N PRO A 208 -2.25 -7.79 -3.60
CA PRO A 208 -2.70 -6.59 -2.89
C PRO A 208 -4.18 -6.61 -2.51
N ILE A 209 -5.01 -7.24 -3.35
CA ILE A 209 -6.45 -7.40 -3.10
C ILE A 209 -6.64 -8.36 -1.92
N ALA A 210 -5.86 -9.44 -1.85
CA ALA A 210 -5.86 -10.37 -0.73
C ALA A 210 -5.46 -9.70 0.59
N VAL A 211 -4.37 -8.93 0.60
CA VAL A 211 -3.92 -8.19 1.79
C VAL A 211 -4.98 -7.18 2.23
N LYS A 212 -5.57 -6.43 1.29
CA LYS A 212 -6.71 -5.54 1.57
C LYS A 212 -7.85 -6.30 2.24
N SER A 213 -8.31 -7.41 1.64
CA SER A 213 -9.44 -8.19 2.15
C SER A 213 -9.17 -8.78 3.54
N LEU A 214 -7.94 -9.26 3.81
CA LEU A 214 -7.55 -9.71 5.14
C LEU A 214 -7.63 -8.56 6.16
N GLY A 215 -7.20 -7.35 5.79
CA GLY A 215 -7.35 -6.15 6.60
C GLY A 215 -8.82 -5.82 6.92
N LEU A 216 -9.70 -5.88 5.93
CA LEU A 216 -11.14 -5.67 6.11
C LEU A 216 -11.76 -6.69 7.08
N ILE A 217 -11.35 -7.95 6.98
CA ILE A 217 -11.83 -8.99 7.89
C ILE A 217 -11.33 -8.70 9.31
N ILE A 218 -10.05 -8.39 9.50
CA ILE A 218 -9.48 -8.05 10.82
C ILE A 218 -10.16 -6.85 11.46
N PHE A 219 -10.52 -5.82 10.68
CA PHE A 219 -11.27 -4.68 11.16
C PHE A 219 -12.63 -5.07 11.79
N ASN A 220 -13.28 -6.08 11.20
CA ASN A 220 -14.57 -6.60 11.66
C ASN A 220 -14.47 -7.73 12.70
N VAL A 221 -13.26 -8.11 13.11
CA VAL A 221 -13.04 -9.10 14.18
C VAL A 221 -12.95 -8.39 15.53
N GLU A 222 -13.76 -8.86 16.50
CA GLU A 222 -13.74 -8.34 17.88
C GLU A 222 -12.37 -8.58 18.53
N GLU A 223 -11.97 -9.85 18.59
CA GLU A 223 -10.70 -10.29 19.18
C GLU A 223 -9.94 -11.18 18.21
N TYR A 224 -8.65 -10.87 18.00
CA TYR A 224 -7.72 -11.69 17.23
C TYR A 224 -6.49 -12.01 18.08
N GLN A 225 -5.86 -13.13 17.75
CA GLN A 225 -4.61 -13.61 18.35
C GLN A 225 -3.39 -13.19 17.50
N ASP A 226 -2.20 -13.23 18.10
CA ASP A 226 -0.93 -12.86 17.45
C ASP A 226 -0.69 -13.56 16.11
N TYR A 227 -1.05 -14.85 16.01
CA TYR A 227 -0.89 -15.60 14.76
C TYR A 227 -1.69 -15.02 13.58
N HIS A 228 -2.83 -14.37 13.82
CA HIS A 228 -3.59 -13.71 12.73
C HIS A 228 -2.83 -12.49 12.21
N ILE A 229 -2.17 -11.76 13.11
CA ILE A 229 -1.32 -10.63 12.77
C ILE A 229 -0.08 -11.12 12.02
N ASP A 230 0.52 -12.23 12.44
CA ASP A 230 1.66 -12.82 11.75
C ASP A 230 1.30 -13.32 10.35
N ASN A 231 0.10 -13.87 10.16
CA ASN A 231 -0.44 -14.19 8.85
C ASN A 231 -0.60 -12.92 7.98
N LEU A 232 -1.18 -11.84 8.53
CA LEU A 232 -1.32 -10.59 7.79
C LEU A 232 0.05 -9.99 7.42
N LYS A 233 1.04 -10.06 8.32
CA LYS A 233 2.43 -9.68 8.05
C LYS A 233 3.03 -10.52 6.92
N LYS A 234 2.91 -11.85 6.99
CA LYS A 234 3.42 -12.80 6.00
C LYS A 234 2.94 -12.45 4.59
N PHE A 235 1.64 -12.21 4.41
CA PHE A 235 1.09 -11.82 3.11
C PHE A 235 1.47 -10.38 2.70
N SER A 236 1.60 -9.45 3.65
CA SER A 236 2.06 -8.09 3.37
C SER A 236 3.52 -8.07 2.89
N VAL A 237 4.38 -8.91 3.47
CA VAL A 237 5.78 -9.08 3.03
C VAL A 237 5.82 -9.69 1.64
N ALA A 238 5.09 -10.79 1.41
CA ALA A 238 5.02 -11.40 0.08
C ALA A 238 4.52 -10.41 -1.01
N MET A 239 3.58 -9.53 -0.66
CA MET A 239 3.13 -8.45 -1.56
C MET A 239 4.26 -7.48 -1.91
N MET A 240 5.07 -7.08 -0.92
CA MET A 240 6.19 -6.17 -1.13
C MET A 240 7.33 -6.84 -1.90
N ASP A 241 7.59 -8.13 -1.68
CA ASP A 241 8.59 -8.89 -2.43
C ASP A 241 8.27 -8.96 -3.93
N ASN A 242 6.97 -8.98 -4.27
CA ASN A 242 6.50 -8.96 -5.66
C ASN A 242 6.28 -7.54 -6.22
N TYR A 243 6.50 -6.47 -5.43
CA TYR A 243 6.11 -5.10 -5.76
C TYR A 243 6.67 -4.60 -7.09
N THR A 244 7.94 -4.85 -7.37
CA THR A 244 8.62 -4.37 -8.58
C THR A 244 8.02 -4.94 -9.86
N GLN A 245 7.40 -6.12 -9.76
CA GLN A 245 6.86 -6.90 -10.87
C GLN A 245 5.40 -6.55 -11.20
N LEU A 246 4.77 -5.64 -10.44
CA LEU A 246 3.35 -5.31 -10.56
C LEU A 246 3.02 -4.19 -11.55
N PHE A 247 4.01 -3.55 -12.18
CA PHE A 247 3.81 -2.45 -13.15
C PHE A 247 2.78 -1.40 -12.69
N ASP A 248 1.64 -1.25 -13.39
CA ASP A 248 0.55 -0.31 -13.10
C ASP A 248 -0.24 -0.67 -11.82
N LYS A 249 -0.12 -1.92 -11.35
CA LYS A 249 -0.80 -2.42 -10.15
C LYS A 249 -0.10 -2.06 -8.84
N LYS A 250 1.07 -1.42 -8.87
CA LYS A 250 1.82 -0.95 -7.68
C LYS A 250 1.00 -0.05 -6.75
N ILE A 251 0.09 0.75 -7.31
CA ILE A 251 -0.79 1.63 -6.53
C ILE A 251 -1.70 0.84 -5.58
N TRP A 252 -2.04 -0.41 -5.92
CA TRP A 252 -2.86 -1.27 -5.08
C TRP A 252 -2.14 -1.73 -3.83
N CYS A 253 -0.82 -1.90 -3.87
CA CYS A 253 -0.02 -2.27 -2.70
C CYS A 253 -0.10 -1.17 -1.63
N GLY A 254 0.09 0.09 -2.02
CA GLY A 254 -0.02 1.22 -1.09
C GLY A 254 -1.41 1.28 -0.45
N LYS A 255 -2.48 1.10 -1.24
CA LYS A 255 -3.85 1.06 -0.72
C LYS A 255 -4.09 -0.10 0.24
N ALA A 256 -3.57 -1.28 -0.06
CA ALA A 256 -3.68 -2.44 0.81
C ALA A 256 -3.00 -2.20 2.17
N VAL A 257 -1.77 -1.65 2.16
CA VAL A 257 -1.05 -1.27 3.40
C VAL A 257 -1.82 -0.24 4.21
N LEU A 258 -2.38 0.80 3.57
CA LEU A 258 -3.12 1.83 4.29
C LEU A 258 -4.39 1.26 4.96
N ILE A 259 -5.10 0.35 4.28
CA ILE A 259 -6.29 -0.31 4.85
C ILE A 259 -5.90 -1.19 6.03
N THR A 260 -4.86 -2.02 5.88
CA THR A 260 -4.46 -2.94 6.95
C THR A 260 -3.95 -2.19 8.17
N MET A 261 -3.15 -1.13 7.98
CA MET A 261 -2.69 -0.28 9.10
C MET A 261 -3.86 0.42 9.79
N TYR A 262 -4.80 0.97 9.02
CA TYR A 262 -5.99 1.58 9.59
C TYR A 262 -6.80 0.56 10.39
N ALA A 263 -7.05 -0.63 9.82
CA ALA A 263 -7.79 -1.71 10.47
C ALA A 263 -7.20 -2.13 11.83
N LEU A 264 -5.87 -2.10 11.95
CA LEU A 264 -5.16 -2.42 13.19
C LEU A 264 -5.16 -1.25 14.19
N SER A 265 -5.10 -0.02 13.71
CA SER A 265 -4.99 1.19 14.55
C SER A 265 -6.34 1.70 15.09
N ASN A 266 -7.44 1.51 14.35
CA ASN A 266 -8.71 2.17 14.64
C ASN A 266 -9.90 1.20 14.54
N LYS A 267 -10.09 0.36 15.55
CA LYS A 267 -11.20 -0.62 15.62
C LYS A 267 -12.61 -0.01 15.78
N THR A 268 -12.72 1.28 16.09
CA THR A 268 -14.01 1.96 16.35
C THR A 268 -14.45 2.90 15.23
N GLY A 269 -13.63 3.08 14.18
CA GLY A 269 -13.97 3.91 13.04
C GLY A 269 -15.06 3.30 12.13
N THR A 270 -15.42 4.01 11.07
CA THR A 270 -16.24 3.48 9.96
C THR A 270 -15.36 3.36 8.72
N LEU A 271 -15.41 2.20 8.06
CA LEU A 271 -14.69 1.96 6.82
C LEU A 271 -15.71 1.95 5.67
N ASN A 272 -15.69 2.96 4.81
CA ASN A 272 -16.57 3.02 3.64
C ASN A 272 -15.77 2.63 2.39
N ASP A 273 -15.76 1.33 2.08
CA ASP A 273 -14.73 0.70 1.22
C ASP A 273 -15.02 0.64 -0.27
N TYR A 274 -16.01 1.38 -0.77
CA TYR A 274 -16.29 1.32 -2.19
C TYR A 274 -15.23 2.01 -3.04
N ALA A 275 -14.82 1.31 -4.11
CA ALA A 275 -14.01 1.83 -5.20
C ALA A 275 -12.69 2.49 -4.79
N HIS A 276 -11.97 1.89 -3.84
CA HIS A 276 -10.58 2.28 -3.57
C HIS A 276 -10.38 3.75 -3.18
N ALA A 277 -11.48 4.42 -2.85
CA ALA A 277 -11.59 5.75 -2.32
C ALA A 277 -12.06 5.54 -0.90
N ILE A 278 -11.13 5.14 -0.05
CA ILE A 278 -11.36 5.18 1.38
C ILE A 278 -11.56 6.65 1.67
N LYS A 279 -12.80 7.04 1.98
CA LYS A 279 -13.07 8.34 2.58
C LYS A 279 -12.53 8.27 4.00
N TYR A 280 -11.21 8.34 4.13
CA TYR A 280 -10.58 8.62 5.39
C TYR A 280 -10.91 10.07 5.75
N ASP A 281 -11.28 10.28 7.00
CA ASP A 281 -11.03 11.56 7.65
C ASP A 281 -9.55 11.95 7.47
N ALA A 282 -9.29 13.24 7.26
CA ALA A 282 -7.93 13.74 7.07
C ALA A 282 -7.03 13.40 8.27
N GLU A 283 -7.61 13.38 9.46
CA GLU A 283 -6.94 13.07 10.74
C GLU A 283 -6.41 11.63 10.79
N SER A 284 -7.23 10.63 10.46
CA SER A 284 -6.78 9.23 10.43
C SER A 284 -5.70 8.99 9.37
N ARG A 285 -5.74 9.67 8.22
CA ARG A 285 -4.63 9.59 7.24
C ARG A 285 -3.33 10.12 7.80
N GLN A 286 -3.40 11.26 8.48
CA GLN A 286 -2.23 11.87 9.09
C GLN A 286 -1.68 10.99 10.22
N SER A 287 -2.54 10.39 11.03
CA SER A 287 -2.15 9.44 12.08
C SER A 287 -1.45 8.20 11.50
N VAL A 288 -2.06 7.55 10.49
CA VAL A 288 -1.45 6.39 9.81
C VAL A 288 -0.13 6.77 9.16
N HIS A 289 -0.04 7.92 8.51
CA HIS A 289 1.20 8.43 7.92
C HIS A 289 2.30 8.65 8.96
N GLN A 290 1.99 9.28 10.09
CA GLN A 290 2.93 9.48 11.20
C GLN A 290 3.41 8.15 11.78
N VAL A 291 2.52 7.18 11.95
CA VAL A 291 2.86 5.83 12.44
C VAL A 291 3.77 5.10 11.46
N ILE A 292 3.48 5.14 10.16
CA ILE A 292 4.31 4.52 9.11
C ILE A 292 5.70 5.15 9.10
N CYS A 293 5.78 6.48 9.09
CA CYS A 293 7.07 7.18 9.03
C CYS A 293 7.89 6.95 10.32
N SER A 294 7.26 6.99 11.48
CA SER A 294 7.90 6.68 12.76
C SER A 294 8.40 5.23 12.81
N SER A 295 7.61 4.29 12.28
CA SER A 295 8.00 2.87 12.24
C SER A 295 9.15 2.64 11.27
N LEU A 296 9.14 3.30 10.11
CA LEU A 296 10.24 3.26 9.15
C LEU A 296 11.56 3.69 9.80
N MET A 297 11.56 4.78 10.58
CA MET A 297 12.77 5.23 11.27
C MET A 297 13.22 4.28 12.37
N LYS A 298 12.29 3.75 13.16
CA LYS A 298 12.60 2.71 14.16
C LYS A 298 13.25 1.50 13.51
N CYS A 299 12.65 0.97 12.45
CA CYS A 299 13.19 -0.18 11.72
C CYS A 299 14.54 0.13 11.09
N SER A 300 14.74 1.34 10.55
CA SER A 300 16.02 1.77 9.99
C SER A 300 17.11 1.81 11.06
N ILE A 301 16.79 2.37 12.22
CA ILE A 301 17.69 2.40 13.38
C ILE A 301 18.03 0.99 13.87
N GLU A 302 17.01 0.15 14.09
CA GLU A 302 17.22 -1.23 14.53
C GLU A 302 18.04 -2.04 13.55
N LEU A 303 17.82 -1.86 12.24
CA LEU A 303 18.58 -2.50 11.18
C LEU A 303 20.05 -2.07 11.27
N ILE A 304 20.33 -0.77 11.34
CA ILE A 304 21.70 -0.25 11.48
C ILE A 304 22.41 -0.85 12.71
N THR A 305 21.73 -0.98 13.85
CA THR A 305 22.33 -1.55 15.07
C THR A 305 22.57 -3.06 15.02
N LYS A 306 21.92 -3.78 14.11
CA LYS A 306 22.04 -5.24 13.97
C LYS A 306 23.02 -5.67 12.88
N LEU A 307 23.41 -4.76 12.01
CA LEU A 307 24.37 -5.05 10.95
C LEU A 307 25.79 -5.23 11.51
N ASP A 308 26.52 -6.15 10.91
CA ASP A 308 27.90 -6.44 11.30
C ASP A 308 28.86 -5.81 10.30
N PHE A 309 29.52 -4.73 10.72
CA PHE A 309 30.51 -4.00 9.93
C PHE A 309 31.95 -4.36 10.31
N SER A 310 32.15 -5.51 10.96
CA SER A 310 33.50 -5.97 11.32
C SER A 310 34.34 -6.28 10.08
N LEU A 311 35.64 -6.01 10.21
CA LEU A 311 36.65 -6.27 9.18
C LEU A 311 37.42 -7.54 9.57
N GLU A 312 37.63 -8.45 8.61
CA GLU A 312 38.53 -9.59 8.72
C GLU A 312 39.84 -9.32 7.97
N GLU A 313 40.96 -9.83 8.49
CA GLU A 313 42.26 -9.74 7.79
C GLU A 313 42.20 -10.59 6.52
N ALA A 314 42.51 -10.00 5.36
CA ALA A 314 42.51 -10.70 4.08
C ALA A 314 43.54 -11.86 4.10
N ASN A 315 43.20 -12.98 3.45
CA ASN A 315 44.09 -14.15 3.38
C ASN A 315 45.44 -13.77 2.74
N LYS A 316 46.54 -14.19 3.37
CA LYS A 316 47.93 -13.84 3.01
C LYS A 316 48.34 -14.20 1.58
N GLU A 317 47.59 -15.03 0.86
CA GLU A 317 47.90 -15.40 -0.53
C GLU A 317 47.61 -14.27 -1.54
N ASP A 318 46.69 -13.35 -1.23
CA ASP A 318 46.42 -12.18 -2.08
C ASP A 318 47.35 -10.99 -1.75
N ALA A 319 48.06 -11.04 -0.62
CA ALA A 319 49.01 -10.01 -0.19
C ALA A 319 50.33 -10.00 -0.99
N ASP A 320 50.74 -11.14 -1.54
CA ASP A 320 52.02 -11.26 -2.24
C ASP A 320 51.97 -10.79 -3.71
N LYS A 321 50.77 -10.53 -4.28
CA LYS A 321 50.64 -10.04 -5.68
C LYS A 321 50.77 -8.52 -5.84
N GLU A 322 50.65 -7.74 -4.76
CA GLU A 322 50.71 -6.27 -4.81
C GLU A 322 51.72 -5.69 -3.80
N ALA A 323 52.88 -6.34 -3.63
CA ALA A 323 53.99 -5.87 -2.82
C ALA A 323 54.64 -4.60 -3.40
N GLY A 324 54.02 -3.44 -3.15
CA GLY A 324 54.54 -2.13 -3.56
C GLY A 324 53.78 -0.91 -3.05
N LYS A 325 52.60 -1.07 -2.42
CA LYS A 325 51.86 0.04 -1.81
C LYS A 325 51.80 -0.12 -0.29
N ILE A 326 52.13 0.97 0.40
CA ILE A 326 52.16 1.11 1.85
C ILE A 326 50.79 0.70 2.45
N VAL A 327 50.83 -0.24 3.40
CA VAL A 327 49.72 -0.86 4.16
C VAL A 327 48.93 0.23 4.91
N PRO A 328 47.58 0.29 4.78
CA PRO A 328 46.66 -0.68 5.40
C PRO A 328 45.54 -1.12 4.46
N PHE A 329 45.70 -2.27 3.77
CA PHE A 329 44.72 -2.72 2.78
C PHE A 329 44.34 -4.20 2.83
N TYR A 330 44.69 -4.93 3.89
CA TYR A 330 44.28 -6.33 4.06
C TYR A 330 43.13 -6.45 5.05
N MET A 331 42.06 -5.68 4.85
CA MET A 331 40.85 -5.77 5.65
C MET A 331 39.65 -5.90 4.72
N GLU A 332 39.09 -7.09 4.64
CA GLU A 332 37.85 -7.35 3.92
C GLU A 332 36.66 -7.28 4.90
N ALA A 333 35.52 -6.76 4.44
CA ALA A 333 34.32 -6.81 5.24
C ALA A 333 33.96 -8.27 5.52
N ARG A 334 33.79 -8.63 6.80
CA ARG A 334 33.37 -9.97 7.20
C ARG A 334 32.04 -10.38 6.58
N LYS A 335 31.17 -9.39 6.37
CA LYS A 335 29.88 -9.52 5.69
C LYS A 335 29.69 -8.37 4.70
N PRO A 336 30.20 -8.49 3.46
CA PRO A 336 30.05 -7.44 2.46
C PRO A 336 28.58 -7.16 2.11
N SER A 337 27.70 -8.15 2.31
CA SER A 337 26.24 -8.01 2.20
C SER A 337 25.66 -6.91 3.10
N ASP A 338 26.22 -6.74 4.31
CA ASP A 338 25.70 -5.82 5.31
C ASP A 338 26.06 -4.37 4.94
N HIS A 339 27.23 -4.18 4.32
CA HIS A 339 27.63 -2.88 3.76
C HIS A 339 26.73 -2.47 2.59
N VAL A 340 26.40 -3.41 1.70
CA VAL A 340 25.45 -3.18 0.59
C VAL A 340 24.05 -2.85 1.15
N LEU A 341 23.61 -3.55 2.20
CA LEU A 341 22.31 -3.29 2.82
C LEU A 341 22.25 -1.88 3.43
N LEU A 342 23.31 -1.44 4.10
CA LEU A 342 23.40 -0.07 4.62
C LEU A 342 23.35 0.95 3.48
N SER A 343 24.11 0.75 2.39
CA SER A 343 24.07 1.67 1.25
C SER A 343 22.66 1.77 0.65
N ASN A 344 22.02 0.62 0.40
CA ASN A 344 20.65 0.58 -0.14
C ASN A 344 19.64 1.27 0.78
N LEU A 345 19.80 1.13 2.11
CA LEU A 345 18.95 1.83 3.08
C LEU A 345 19.17 3.34 3.01
N VAL A 346 20.41 3.80 2.94
CA VAL A 346 20.71 5.24 2.83
C VAL A 346 20.14 5.81 1.53
N ASP A 347 20.28 5.09 0.42
CA ASP A 347 19.70 5.50 -0.88
C ASP A 347 18.18 5.56 -0.84
N LEU A 348 17.53 4.57 -0.21
CA LEU A 348 16.08 4.57 -0.01
C LEU A 348 15.62 5.79 0.81
N LEU A 349 16.29 6.06 1.94
CA LEU A 349 15.97 7.22 2.78
C LEU A 349 16.20 8.53 2.02
N LEU A 350 17.29 8.64 1.27
CA LEU A 350 17.57 9.80 0.40
C LEU A 350 16.42 10.05 -0.59
N ASP A 351 16.00 9.01 -1.31
CA ASP A 351 14.98 9.14 -2.35
C ASP A 351 13.58 9.39 -1.78
N LEU A 352 13.25 8.80 -0.63
CA LEU A 352 11.99 9.06 0.07
C LEU A 352 11.87 10.52 0.54
N LEU A 353 12.99 11.17 0.81
CA LEU A 353 13.05 12.48 1.42
C LEU A 353 13.31 13.62 0.43
N LYS A 354 13.88 13.35 -0.76
CA LYS A 354 14.11 14.36 -1.81
C LYS A 354 12.84 15.05 -2.30
N ASN A 355 11.68 14.38 -2.21
CA ASN A 355 10.43 14.80 -2.86
C ASN A 355 9.31 15.16 -1.87
N ARG A 356 9.63 15.49 -0.61
CA ARG A 356 8.62 15.78 0.43
C ARG A 356 8.84 17.12 1.11
N ASP A 357 7.75 17.88 1.22
CA ASP A 357 7.71 19.16 1.95
C ASP A 357 7.22 18.97 3.41
N ASP A 358 6.58 17.85 3.72
CA ASP A 358 5.91 17.53 4.99
C ASP A 358 6.78 16.70 5.96
N ILE A 359 7.98 17.19 6.30
CA ILE A 359 8.99 16.41 7.06
C ILE A 359 8.96 16.71 8.59
N ASN A 360 7.92 17.37 9.12
CA ASN A 360 7.83 17.70 10.55
C ASN A 360 7.99 16.48 11.47
N TRP A 361 7.52 15.31 11.04
CA TRP A 361 7.62 14.07 11.81
C TRP A 361 9.06 13.59 12.01
N LEU A 362 10.03 14.05 11.21
CA LEU A 362 11.42 13.63 11.28
C LEU A 362 12.19 14.32 12.41
N SER A 363 11.70 15.46 12.94
CA SER A 363 12.38 16.21 14.01
C SER A 363 12.74 15.33 15.20
N ASP A 364 11.82 14.44 15.56
CA ASP A 364 11.95 13.54 16.72
C ASP A 364 12.96 12.41 16.48
N TRP A 365 13.32 12.16 15.22
CA TRP A 365 14.22 11.09 14.78
C TRP A 365 15.66 11.55 14.51
N ILE A 366 15.90 12.85 14.34
CA ILE A 366 17.25 13.40 14.11
C ILE A 366 18.21 13.03 15.24
N LEU A 367 17.76 13.13 16.50
CA LEU A 367 18.58 12.84 17.67
C LEU A 367 18.87 11.33 17.84
N PRO A 368 17.87 10.43 17.86
CA PRO A 368 18.12 9.00 17.90
C PRO A 368 19.02 8.50 16.77
N LEU A 369 18.72 8.91 15.53
CA LEU A 369 19.48 8.47 14.36
C LEU A 369 20.91 8.98 14.42
N GLY A 370 21.11 10.26 14.73
CA GLY A 370 22.43 10.87 14.83
C GLY A 370 23.34 10.19 15.86
N ARG A 371 22.82 9.88 17.06
CA ARG A 371 23.60 9.20 18.09
C ARG A 371 24.05 7.80 17.65
N ILE A 372 23.17 7.07 16.98
CA ILE A 372 23.47 5.70 16.55
C ILE A 372 24.43 5.71 15.36
N THR A 373 24.23 6.61 14.40
CA THR A 373 25.19 6.80 13.30
C THR A 373 26.58 7.14 13.82
N ILE A 374 26.69 8.02 14.83
CA ILE A 374 27.98 8.36 15.45
C ILE A 374 28.58 7.15 16.16
N ALA A 375 27.82 6.47 17.03
CA ALA A 375 28.33 5.33 17.78
C ALA A 375 28.79 4.17 16.86
N GLU A 376 28.06 3.89 15.79
CA GLU A 376 28.45 2.83 14.84
C GLU A 376 29.60 3.26 13.93
N SER A 377 29.70 4.54 13.56
CA SER A 377 30.85 5.07 12.81
C SER A 377 32.15 5.07 13.63
N GLU A 378 32.09 5.22 14.96
CA GLU A 378 33.26 5.13 15.83
C GLU A 378 33.80 3.71 15.92
N LYS A 379 32.92 2.71 15.85
CA LYS A 379 33.29 1.29 15.79
C LYS A 379 33.80 0.88 14.41
N ALA A 380 33.20 1.41 13.34
CA ALA A 380 33.52 1.07 11.96
C ALA A 380 33.74 2.34 11.11
N PRO A 381 34.91 3.01 11.24
CA PRO A 381 35.18 4.30 10.59
C PRO A 381 35.40 4.20 9.07
N LEU A 382 35.59 3.00 8.52
CA LEU A 382 35.84 2.80 7.09
C LEU A 382 34.56 2.59 6.26
N VAL A 383 33.37 2.87 6.83
CA VAL A 383 32.09 2.63 6.16
C VAL A 383 31.48 3.94 5.65
N SER A 384 31.46 4.12 4.31
CA SER A 384 30.96 5.33 3.64
C SER A 384 29.49 5.65 3.98
N GLY A 385 28.66 4.61 4.16
CA GLY A 385 27.23 4.73 4.43
C GLY A 385 26.87 5.58 5.66
N PHE A 386 27.67 5.53 6.74
CA PHE A 386 27.41 6.33 7.93
C PHE A 386 27.59 7.83 7.68
N TYR A 387 28.64 8.20 6.94
CA TYR A 387 28.89 9.60 6.60
C TYR A 387 27.83 10.14 5.64
N ARG A 388 27.37 9.34 4.68
CA ARG A 388 26.26 9.69 3.78
C ARG A 388 24.95 9.88 4.56
N LEU A 389 24.65 9.00 5.51
CA LEU A 389 23.48 9.12 6.40
C LEU A 389 23.58 10.37 7.29
N PHE A 390 24.78 10.68 7.78
CA PHE A 390 25.02 11.87 8.60
C PHE A 390 24.88 13.17 7.81
N ALA A 391 25.44 13.23 6.60
CA ALA A 391 25.27 14.34 5.67
C ALA A 391 23.78 14.59 5.37
N LEU A 392 23.02 13.50 5.15
CA LEU A 392 21.59 13.56 4.95
C LEU A 392 20.86 14.20 6.14
N MET A 393 21.17 13.77 7.37
CA MET A 393 20.59 14.36 8.59
C MET A 393 20.87 15.87 8.72
N LEU A 394 22.11 16.29 8.46
CA LEU A 394 22.49 17.70 8.53
C LEU A 394 21.76 18.55 7.49
N SER A 395 21.61 18.01 6.26
CA SER A 395 20.84 18.68 5.21
C SER A 395 19.37 18.92 5.59
N PHE A 396 18.78 18.07 6.43
CA PHE A 396 17.42 18.29 6.95
C PHE A 396 17.37 19.38 8.00
N ILE A 397 18.32 19.38 8.93
CA ILE A 397 18.43 20.44 9.95
C ILE A 397 18.53 21.79 9.25
N GLU A 398 19.29 21.87 8.17
CA GLU A 398 19.40 23.08 7.35
C GLU A 398 18.08 23.46 6.66
N LYS A 399 17.46 22.52 5.94
CA LYS A 399 16.22 22.79 5.18
C LYS A 399 15.02 23.19 6.04
N GLN A 400 14.87 22.59 7.22
CA GLN A 400 13.71 22.80 8.09
C GLN A 400 13.86 23.98 9.05
N GLY A 401 15.06 24.57 9.15
CA GLY A 401 15.28 25.67 10.07
C GLY A 401 15.19 25.27 11.56
N ILE A 402 15.34 23.98 11.90
CA ILE A 402 15.22 23.41 13.28
C ILE A 402 16.43 23.81 14.16
N TYR A 403 17.03 24.97 13.88
CA TYR A 403 18.22 25.47 14.56
C TYR A 403 17.93 25.94 16.00
N GLN A 404 16.67 26.27 16.33
CA GLN A 404 16.28 26.82 17.63
C GLN A 404 15.78 25.76 18.64
N ASP A 405 15.14 24.68 18.17
CA ASP A 405 14.60 23.61 19.05
C ASP A 405 15.61 22.50 19.35
N THR A 406 16.73 22.46 18.62
CA THR A 406 17.78 21.48 18.87
C THR A 406 18.57 21.88 20.12
N SER A 407 18.53 21.04 21.18
CA SER A 407 19.24 21.33 22.43
C SER A 407 20.72 21.69 22.17
N SER A 408 21.23 22.73 22.85
CA SER A 408 22.64 23.16 22.76
C SER A 408 23.64 21.99 22.91
N LYS A 409 23.27 20.98 23.70
CA LYS A 409 24.05 19.74 23.89
C LYS A 409 24.11 18.85 22.63
N THR A 410 23.03 18.76 21.87
CA THR A 410 23.01 18.03 20.59
C THR A 410 23.92 18.71 19.58
N VAL A 411 23.78 20.03 19.43
CA VAL A 411 24.59 20.81 18.49
C VAL A 411 26.08 20.60 18.81
N ALA A 412 26.43 20.65 20.10
CA ALA A 412 27.80 20.36 20.54
C ALA A 412 28.27 18.94 20.19
N LEU A 413 27.40 17.92 20.33
CA LEU A 413 27.72 16.54 19.99
C LEU A 413 28.00 16.37 18.50
N PHE A 414 27.14 16.90 17.62
CA PHE A 414 27.33 16.82 16.17
C PHE A 414 28.54 17.62 15.71
N VAL A 415 28.74 18.83 16.25
CA VAL A 415 29.93 19.65 15.95
C VAL A 415 31.22 18.93 16.36
N ASN A 416 31.26 18.33 17.56
CA ASN A 416 32.45 17.59 18.01
C ASN A 416 32.74 16.39 17.10
N TYR A 417 31.71 15.61 16.77
CA TYR A 417 31.86 14.47 15.88
C TYR A 417 32.41 14.89 14.51
N ILE A 418 31.90 15.97 13.91
CA ILE A 418 32.37 16.43 12.61
C ILE A 418 33.82 16.91 12.67
N CYS A 419 34.24 17.57 13.75
CA CYS A 419 35.66 17.91 13.94
C CYS A 419 36.53 16.64 13.99
N THR A 420 36.11 15.61 14.73
CA THR A 420 36.82 14.32 14.78
C THR A 420 36.83 13.61 13.41
N VAL A 421 35.75 13.69 12.64
CA VAL A 421 35.71 13.15 11.27
C VAL A 421 36.65 13.93 10.35
N ALA A 422 36.72 15.26 10.48
CA ALA A 422 37.64 16.08 9.70
C ALA A 422 39.10 15.77 10.02
N GLU A 423 39.45 15.56 11.30
CA GLU A 423 40.77 15.09 11.71
C GLU A 423 41.11 13.72 11.10
N LYS A 424 40.20 12.75 11.23
CA LYS A 424 40.38 11.39 10.72
C LYS A 424 40.31 11.30 9.20
N SER A 425 39.73 12.29 8.52
CA SER A 425 39.61 12.29 7.06
C SER A 425 40.95 12.29 6.33
N ALA A 426 42.03 12.70 7.00
CA ALA A 426 43.39 12.60 6.48
C ALA A 426 43.82 11.15 6.21
N ASP A 427 43.26 10.19 6.96
CA ASP A 427 43.57 8.76 6.84
C ASP A 427 42.61 8.02 5.89
N PHE A 428 41.54 8.68 5.42
CA PHE A 428 40.53 8.09 4.53
C PHE A 428 40.91 8.19 3.05
N ARG A 429 40.39 7.27 2.23
CA ARG A 429 40.56 7.27 0.77
C ARG A 429 39.24 7.03 0.04
N ASP A 430 39.24 7.38 -1.24
CA ASP A 430 38.17 7.08 -2.20
C ASP A 430 36.76 7.44 -1.73
N GLU A 431 35.82 6.49 -1.73
CA GLU A 431 34.40 6.70 -1.43
C GLU A 431 34.16 7.13 0.03
N VAL A 432 34.96 6.62 0.96
CA VAL A 432 34.86 6.98 2.39
C VAL A 432 35.28 8.43 2.58
N LEU A 433 36.38 8.85 1.93
CA LEU A 433 36.83 10.25 1.96
C LEU A 433 35.78 11.18 1.35
N ALA A 434 35.25 10.84 0.18
CA ALA A 434 34.22 11.65 -0.48
C ALA A 434 32.97 11.81 0.41
N SER A 435 32.52 10.72 1.04
CA SER A 435 31.35 10.72 1.93
C SER A 435 31.60 11.50 3.22
N ALA A 436 32.79 11.37 3.81
CA ALA A 436 33.20 12.12 5.00
C ALA A 436 33.28 13.62 4.72
N LEU A 437 33.88 14.02 3.60
CA LEU A 437 33.94 15.41 3.16
C LEU A 437 32.54 15.96 2.87
N GLN A 438 31.66 15.17 2.24
CA GLN A 438 30.26 15.56 2.03
C GLN A 438 29.55 15.83 3.35
N ALA A 439 29.78 15.02 4.39
CA ALA A 439 29.22 15.24 5.72
C ALA A 439 29.74 16.55 6.35
N VAL A 440 31.04 16.82 6.23
CA VAL A 440 31.67 18.07 6.69
C VAL A 440 31.13 19.29 5.93
N LEU A 441 30.83 19.16 4.64
CA LEU A 441 30.29 20.26 3.83
C LEU A 441 28.78 20.49 4.03
N SER A 442 28.05 19.49 4.53
CA SER A 442 26.60 19.57 4.72
C SER A 442 26.19 20.24 6.04
N ILE A 443 27.12 20.87 6.75
CA ILE A 443 26.86 21.47 8.06
C ILE A 443 25.96 22.71 7.92
N PRO A 444 24.92 22.82 8.78
CA PRO A 444 24.19 24.05 9.04
C PRO A 444 25.03 25.33 9.01
N SER A 445 24.64 26.29 8.17
CA SER A 445 25.26 27.61 8.09
C SER A 445 25.38 28.33 9.46
N SER A 446 24.41 28.11 10.35
CA SER A 446 24.40 28.64 11.71
C SER A 446 25.45 28.03 12.65
N TRP A 447 25.95 26.82 12.35
CA TRP A 447 26.94 26.10 13.18
C TRP A 447 28.38 26.36 12.74
N LEU A 448 28.57 26.94 11.55
CA LEU A 448 29.89 27.24 10.98
C LEU A 448 30.77 28.10 11.91
N SER A 449 30.20 29.07 12.62
CA SER A 449 30.95 29.93 13.56
C SER A 449 31.61 29.15 14.71
N SER A 450 30.92 28.13 15.22
CA SER A 450 31.42 27.22 16.28
C SER A 450 32.51 26.28 15.78
N ILE A 451 32.43 25.89 14.50
CA ILE A 451 33.36 24.96 13.86
C ILE A 451 34.62 25.65 13.40
N VAL A 452 34.52 26.82 12.76
CA VAL A 452 35.68 27.59 12.32
C VAL A 452 36.62 27.85 13.50
N GLY A 453 36.09 28.18 14.69
CA GLY A 453 36.90 28.33 15.90
C GLY A 453 37.68 27.06 16.30
N LYS A 454 37.07 25.87 16.17
CA LYS A 454 37.69 24.58 16.51
C LYS A 454 38.60 24.02 15.41
N MET A 455 38.24 24.15 14.13
CA MET A 455 39.07 23.69 13.02
C MET A 455 40.34 24.53 12.86
N THR A 456 40.29 25.83 13.17
CA THR A 456 41.49 26.69 13.13
C THR A 456 42.52 26.31 14.21
N SER A 457 42.12 25.61 15.28
CA SER A 457 43.06 25.05 16.28
C SER A 457 43.60 23.67 15.92
N ILE A 458 42.96 22.97 14.98
CA ILE A 458 43.35 21.63 14.51
C ILE A 458 44.31 21.73 13.30
N LEU A 459 44.14 22.77 12.47
CA LEU A 459 44.99 23.04 11.29
C LEU A 459 46.29 23.81 11.61
N LYS A 460 46.47 24.26 12.86
CA LYS A 460 47.73 24.82 13.37
C LYS A 460 48.50 23.72 14.09
#